data_AF-A0A4U0VQN0-F1
#
_entry.id   AF-A0A4U0VQN0-F1
#
_cell.length_a   1.000
_cell.length_b   1.000
_cell.length_c   1.000
_cell.angle_alpha   90.00
_cell.angle_beta   90.00
_cell.angle_gamma   90.00
#
_symmetry.space_group_name_H-M   'P 1'
#
loop_
_entity.id
_entity.type
_entity.pdbx_description
1 polymer ?
#
loop_
_entity_poly.entity_id
_entity_poly.type
_entity_poly.pdbx_seq_one_letter_code
_entity_poly.pdbx_strand_id
1 'polypeptide(L)'
;MARNTDVSPYIGKLSRSQVYSKKGQYKRERKGVPSAEPTAAEKRASYYPADDSVSRPKISRKVNKPTKLRATITPGTVVILLAGRFRGKRVVVLGQLPSGLLLVTGPYVINGVPVRRVNQAYVIATSTKVSLPSSLDLAKFDDAYFTKDKASSRKGTEGEFFDKESKPEKKQLPADRAADQKALDKEIVAAVKKTPVLAKYLAASFGLSKGDFPHLLKF
;
A
#
# COMPACT_ATOMS: atom_id res chain seq x y z
N MET A 1 -26.21 -6.91 4.72
CA MET A 1 -25.82 -8.17 5.39
C MET A 1 -26.01 -9.34 4.44
N ALA A 2 -24.94 -10.09 4.12
CA ALA A 2 -25.04 -11.28 3.27
C ALA A 2 -25.82 -12.39 4.01
N ARG A 3 -26.94 -12.86 3.44
CA ARG A 3 -27.85 -13.82 4.11
C ARG A 3 -27.35 -15.27 4.11
N ASN A 4 -26.24 -15.54 3.42
CA ASN A 4 -25.50 -16.81 3.41
C ASN A 4 -24.00 -16.44 3.57
N THR A 5 -23.35 -17.00 4.58
CA THR A 5 -21.91 -16.81 4.82
C THR A 5 -21.14 -17.92 4.11
N ASP A 6 -19.94 -17.66 3.63
CA ASP A 6 -19.12 -18.65 2.95
C ASP A 6 -18.37 -19.55 3.95
N VAL A 7 -18.26 -20.85 3.65
CA VAL A 7 -17.40 -21.82 4.37
C VAL A 7 -15.98 -21.79 3.79
N SER A 8 -15.89 -21.62 2.48
CA SER A 8 -14.66 -21.37 1.74
C SER A 8 -14.96 -20.41 0.60
N PRO A 9 -13.95 -19.78 -0.04
CA PRO A 9 -14.19 -18.92 -1.20
C PRO A 9 -15.09 -19.63 -2.21
N TYR A 10 -16.20 -18.98 -2.58
CA TYR A 10 -17.19 -19.46 -3.55
C TYR A 10 -18.09 -20.63 -3.10
N ILE A 11 -17.95 -21.12 -1.86
CA ILE A 11 -18.81 -22.16 -1.29
C ILE A 11 -19.58 -21.59 -0.10
N GLY A 12 -20.88 -21.37 -0.29
CA GLY A 12 -21.79 -20.93 0.77
C GLY A 12 -22.03 -22.01 1.82
N LYS A 13 -22.23 -21.59 3.07
CA LYS A 13 -22.54 -22.47 4.21
C LYS A 13 -23.88 -23.17 4.09
N LEU A 14 -24.86 -22.50 3.48
CA LEU A 14 -26.19 -23.04 3.24
C LEU A 14 -26.31 -23.57 1.81
N SER A 15 -26.97 -24.72 1.67
CA SER A 15 -27.30 -25.31 0.37
C SER A 15 -28.33 -24.47 -0.39
N ARG A 16 -28.47 -24.70 -1.70
CA ARG A 16 -29.42 -23.94 -2.55
C ARG A 16 -30.87 -23.98 -2.04
N SER A 17 -31.33 -25.13 -1.53
CA SER A 17 -32.69 -25.30 -0.99
C SER A 17 -32.89 -24.54 0.32
N GLN A 18 -31.91 -24.59 1.23
CA GLN A 18 -31.93 -23.82 2.48
C GLN A 18 -31.90 -22.31 2.23
N VAL A 19 -31.14 -21.86 1.22
CA VAL A 19 -31.13 -20.46 0.80
C VAL A 19 -32.48 -20.06 0.19
N TYR A 20 -33.10 -20.92 -0.61
CA TYR A 20 -34.41 -20.67 -1.23
C TYR A 20 -35.52 -20.48 -0.19
N SER A 21 -35.60 -21.38 0.80
CA SER A 21 -36.58 -21.28 1.90
C SER A 21 -36.33 -20.06 2.77
N LYS A 22 -35.07 -19.82 3.18
CA LYS A 22 -34.68 -18.67 4.01
C LYS A 22 -34.87 -17.32 3.31
N LYS A 23 -34.76 -17.28 1.97
CA LYS A 23 -35.08 -16.09 1.16
C LYS A 23 -36.59 -15.88 0.97
N GLY A 24 -37.44 -16.82 1.41
CA GLY A 24 -38.89 -16.76 1.20
C GLY A 24 -39.26 -16.77 -0.27
N GLN A 25 -38.41 -17.34 -1.14
CA GLN A 25 -38.62 -17.29 -2.58
C GLN A 25 -39.87 -18.05 -3.03
N TYR A 26 -40.32 -19.03 -2.25
CA TYR A 26 -41.60 -19.73 -2.46
C TYR A 26 -42.82 -18.80 -2.33
N LYS A 27 -42.70 -17.66 -1.64
CA LYS A 27 -43.76 -16.64 -1.55
C LYS A 27 -43.73 -15.65 -2.71
N ARG A 28 -42.72 -15.71 -3.59
CA ARG A 28 -42.58 -14.80 -4.74
C ARG A 28 -43.07 -15.49 -5.99
N GLU A 29 -44.15 -14.97 -6.56
CA GLU A 29 -44.53 -15.31 -7.93
C GLU A 29 -43.51 -14.75 -8.92
N ARG A 30 -43.05 -15.58 -9.84
CA ARG A 30 -42.26 -15.11 -10.99
C ARG A 30 -43.20 -14.49 -12.00
N LYS A 31 -43.43 -13.18 -11.89
CA LYS A 31 -44.05 -12.43 -12.99
C LYS A 31 -43.06 -12.44 -14.17
N GLY A 32 -43.48 -13.03 -15.29
CA GLY A 32 -42.79 -12.83 -16.56
C GLY A 32 -42.71 -11.34 -16.84
N VAL A 33 -41.57 -10.87 -17.36
CA VAL A 33 -41.49 -9.50 -17.84
C VAL A 33 -42.57 -9.37 -18.93
N PRO A 34 -43.57 -8.48 -18.78
CA PRO A 34 -44.52 -8.27 -19.86
C PRO A 34 -43.72 -7.85 -21.10
N SER A 35 -44.03 -8.45 -22.26
CA SER A 35 -43.51 -7.96 -23.53
C SER A 35 -43.81 -6.47 -23.59
N ALA A 36 -42.78 -5.64 -23.75
CA ALA A 36 -42.94 -4.20 -23.79
C ALA A 36 -44.05 -3.85 -24.79
N GLU A 37 -45.16 -3.31 -24.29
CA GLU A 37 -46.17 -2.69 -25.14
C GLU A 37 -45.48 -1.57 -25.94
N PRO A 38 -45.81 -1.37 -27.22
CA PRO A 38 -45.16 -0.37 -28.05
C PRO A 38 -45.49 1.01 -27.48
N THR A 39 -44.60 1.55 -26.65
CA THR A 39 -44.66 2.94 -26.20
C THR A 39 -44.78 3.83 -27.43
N ALA A 40 -45.78 4.72 -27.42
CA ALA A 40 -46.02 5.73 -28.45
C ALA A 40 -44.69 6.27 -28.97
N ALA A 41 -44.52 6.27 -30.29
CA ALA A 41 -43.25 6.53 -30.94
C ALA A 41 -42.66 7.87 -30.47
N GLU A 42 -41.78 7.83 -29.47
CA GLU A 42 -40.89 8.93 -29.18
C GLU A 42 -40.18 9.24 -30.49
N LYS A 43 -40.30 10.49 -30.96
CA LYS A 43 -39.64 10.97 -32.17
C LYS A 43 -38.14 10.68 -32.02
N ARG A 44 -37.70 9.56 -32.57
CA ARG A 44 -36.29 9.19 -32.61
C ARG A 44 -35.59 10.32 -33.34
N ALA A 45 -34.56 10.91 -32.72
CA ALA A 45 -33.78 11.95 -33.36
C ALA A 45 -33.32 11.43 -34.73
N SER A 46 -33.66 12.16 -35.80
CA SER A 46 -33.38 11.76 -37.19
C SER A 46 -31.89 11.65 -37.50
N TYR A 47 -31.04 12.12 -36.58
CA TYR A 47 -29.58 12.11 -36.70
C TYR A 47 -28.97 11.09 -35.74
N TYR A 48 -28.40 10.04 -36.32
CA TYR A 48 -27.47 9.12 -35.67
C TYR A 48 -26.10 9.34 -36.33
N PRO A 49 -25.02 9.60 -35.58
CA PRO A 49 -23.69 9.67 -36.16
C PRO A 49 -23.32 8.30 -36.77
N ALA A 50 -22.92 8.29 -38.05
CA ALA A 50 -22.56 7.05 -38.76
C ALA A 50 -21.41 6.28 -38.06
N ASP A 51 -20.56 7.01 -37.32
CA ASP A 51 -19.53 6.47 -36.45
C ASP A 51 -20.07 6.21 -35.03
N ASP A 52 -20.86 5.15 -34.85
CA ASP A 52 -21.26 4.65 -33.52
C ASP A 52 -20.09 4.00 -32.75
N SER A 53 -18.86 4.30 -33.14
CA SER A 53 -17.65 3.79 -32.50
C SER A 53 -17.00 4.87 -31.65
N VAL A 54 -17.71 5.39 -30.65
CA VAL A 54 -17.00 5.74 -29.42
C VAL A 54 -16.50 4.42 -28.86
N SER A 55 -15.32 3.99 -29.31
CA SER A 55 -14.66 2.77 -28.88
C SER A 55 -14.68 2.76 -27.37
N ARG A 56 -15.60 1.99 -26.78
CA ARG A 56 -15.73 1.93 -25.33
C ARG A 56 -14.43 1.31 -24.84
N PRO A 57 -13.57 2.06 -24.12
CA PRO A 57 -12.29 1.54 -23.71
C PRO A 57 -12.55 0.27 -22.90
N LYS A 58 -11.82 -0.81 -23.25
CA LYS A 58 -11.96 -2.10 -22.57
C LYS A 58 -11.91 -1.86 -21.07
N ILE A 59 -12.98 -2.22 -20.36
CA ILE A 59 -13.05 -2.08 -18.90
C ILE A 59 -11.89 -2.87 -18.31
N SER A 60 -10.94 -2.13 -17.73
CA SER A 60 -9.78 -2.72 -17.07
C SER A 60 -10.25 -3.46 -15.83
N ARG A 61 -10.02 -4.78 -15.79
CA ARG A 61 -10.22 -5.60 -14.58
C ARG A 61 -9.06 -5.48 -13.58
N LYS A 62 -8.12 -4.56 -13.79
CA LYS A 62 -7.00 -4.31 -12.87
C LYS A 62 -7.52 -3.58 -11.64
N VAL A 63 -7.92 -4.35 -10.63
CA VAL A 63 -8.22 -3.83 -9.29
C VAL A 63 -6.96 -3.91 -8.46
N ASN A 64 -6.57 -2.80 -7.84
CA ASN A 64 -5.44 -2.80 -6.91
C ASN A 64 -5.85 -3.56 -5.65
N LYS A 65 -5.41 -4.81 -5.52
CA LYS A 65 -5.68 -5.63 -4.34
C LYS A 65 -4.58 -5.35 -3.32
N PRO A 66 -4.89 -4.85 -2.11
CA PRO A 66 -3.88 -4.64 -1.09
C PRO A 66 -3.19 -5.97 -0.80
N THR A 67 -1.86 -5.94 -0.71
CA THR A 67 -1.06 -7.13 -0.44
C THR A 67 -1.34 -7.63 0.97
N LYS A 68 -1.57 -8.94 1.14
CA LYS A 68 -1.71 -9.54 2.46
C LYS A 68 -0.36 -9.57 3.17
N LEU A 69 -0.32 -9.15 4.43
CA LEU A 69 0.89 -9.27 5.24
C LEU A 69 1.28 -10.73 5.46
N ARG A 70 2.55 -11.05 5.21
CA ARG A 70 3.19 -12.29 5.70
C ARG A 70 3.18 -12.30 7.24
N ALA A 71 2.92 -13.45 7.83
CA ALA A 71 2.84 -13.64 9.29
C ALA A 71 4.13 -13.26 10.06
N THR A 72 5.29 -13.32 9.40
CA THR A 72 6.57 -12.94 10.02
C THR A 72 6.72 -11.43 10.22
N ILE A 73 5.92 -10.62 9.52
CA ILE A 73 5.95 -9.17 9.62
C ILE A 73 4.84 -8.72 10.55
N THR A 74 5.22 -8.39 11.78
CA THR A 74 4.36 -7.79 12.79
C THR A 74 4.82 -6.36 13.08
N PRO A 75 3.95 -5.47 13.58
CA PRO A 75 4.37 -4.16 14.09
C PRO A 75 5.50 -4.33 15.11
N GLY A 76 6.58 -3.56 14.94
CA GLY A 76 7.79 -3.63 15.76
C GLY A 76 8.85 -4.61 15.26
N THR A 77 8.55 -5.47 14.28
CA THR A 77 9.55 -6.38 13.71
C THR A 77 10.67 -5.58 13.04
N VAL A 78 11.92 -5.94 13.32
CA VAL A 78 13.08 -5.40 12.61
C VAL A 78 13.24 -6.11 11.27
N VAL A 79 13.49 -5.33 10.25
CA VAL A 79 13.49 -5.73 8.85
C VAL A 79 14.78 -5.26 8.18
N ILE A 80 15.34 -6.08 7.31
CA ILE A 80 16.47 -5.71 6.45
C ILE A 80 15.92 -5.31 5.08
N LEU A 81 16.25 -4.09 4.63
CA LEU A 81 15.92 -3.62 3.29
C LEU A 81 16.88 -4.21 2.26
N LEU A 82 16.35 -4.84 1.21
CA LEU A 82 17.18 -5.46 0.16
C LEU A 82 17.41 -4.56 -1.05
N ALA A 83 16.45 -3.67 -1.35
CA ALA A 83 16.47 -2.86 -2.56
C ALA A 83 16.33 -1.36 -2.27
N GLY A 84 16.74 -0.55 -3.25
CA GLY A 84 16.61 0.91 -3.22
C GLY A 84 17.76 1.63 -2.51
N ARG A 85 17.52 2.91 -2.20
CA ARG A 85 18.55 3.80 -1.61
C ARG A 85 19.07 3.33 -0.25
N PHE A 86 18.21 2.71 0.56
CA PHE A 86 18.53 2.27 1.92
C PHE A 86 18.75 0.76 2.01
N ARG A 87 19.17 0.10 0.92
CA ARG A 87 19.53 -1.33 0.93
C ARG A 87 20.60 -1.63 1.98
N GLY A 88 20.52 -2.81 2.60
CA GLY A 88 21.37 -3.24 3.70
C GLY A 88 21.00 -2.61 5.05
N LYS A 89 20.21 -1.54 5.11
CA LYS A 89 19.81 -0.93 6.39
C LYS A 89 18.78 -1.80 7.11
N ARG A 90 18.91 -1.82 8.44
CA ARG A 90 17.98 -2.50 9.35
C ARG A 90 17.01 -1.48 9.93
N VAL A 91 15.72 -1.78 9.84
CA VAL A 91 14.67 -0.79 9.98
C VAL A 91 13.47 -1.39 10.71
N VAL A 92 12.74 -0.59 11.49
CA VAL A 92 11.60 -1.05 12.30
C VAL A 92 10.31 -0.87 11.50
N VAL A 93 9.48 -1.91 11.46
CA VAL A 93 8.14 -1.84 10.84
C VAL A 93 7.16 -1.23 11.83
N LEU A 94 6.43 -0.21 11.40
CA LEU A 94 5.38 0.43 12.22
C LEU A 94 4.01 -0.18 11.96
N GLY A 95 3.72 -0.49 10.70
CA GLY A 95 2.43 -1.05 10.30
C GLY A 95 2.31 -1.21 8.79
N GLN A 96 1.11 -1.53 8.33
CA GLN A 96 0.77 -1.60 6.92
C GLN A 96 -0.16 -0.46 6.54
N LEU A 97 0.10 0.16 5.39
CA LEU A 97 -0.71 1.21 4.83
C LEU A 97 -1.90 0.65 4.04
N PRO A 98 -2.96 1.45 3.79
CA PRO A 98 -4.10 1.05 2.96
C PRO A 98 -3.70 0.53 1.56
N SER A 99 -2.61 1.05 0.98
CA SER A 99 -2.04 0.56 -0.28
C SER A 99 -1.48 -0.86 -0.23
N GLY A 100 -1.26 -1.41 0.97
CA GLY A 100 -0.61 -2.69 1.21
C GLY A 100 0.90 -2.60 1.46
N LEU A 101 1.51 -1.42 1.27
CA LEU A 101 2.93 -1.19 1.56
C LEU A 101 3.20 -1.12 3.07
N LEU A 102 4.42 -1.44 3.47
CA LEU A 102 4.87 -1.32 4.86
C LEU A 102 5.24 0.13 5.16
N LEU A 103 4.74 0.64 6.28
CA LEU A 103 5.26 1.85 6.90
C LEU A 103 6.45 1.47 7.77
N VAL A 104 7.61 2.02 7.45
CA VAL A 104 8.88 1.60 8.02
C VAL A 104 9.67 2.85 8.45
N THR A 105 10.34 2.79 9.61
CA THR A 105 11.24 3.85 10.07
C THR A 105 12.50 3.26 10.67
N GLY A 106 13.64 3.84 10.32
CA GLY A 106 14.91 3.53 10.95
C GLY A 106 15.28 4.78 11.69
N PRO A 107 15.15 4.82 13.03
CA PRO A 107 15.19 6.10 13.75
C PRO A 107 16.30 6.98 13.18
N TYR A 108 15.94 8.13 12.63
CA TYR A 108 16.75 8.82 11.61
C TYR A 108 18.14 9.15 12.15
N VAL A 109 18.21 9.43 13.46
CA VAL A 109 19.42 9.67 14.25
C VAL A 109 20.38 8.47 14.23
N ILE A 110 19.88 7.24 14.17
CA ILE A 110 20.68 6.00 14.26
C ILE A 110 21.22 5.57 12.89
N ASN A 111 20.37 5.54 11.86
CA ASN A 111 20.72 4.92 10.57
C ASN A 111 20.40 5.76 9.33
N GLY A 112 19.82 6.97 9.50
CA GLY A 112 19.51 7.91 8.44
C GLY A 112 18.33 7.52 7.53
N VAL A 113 17.50 6.57 7.95
CA VAL A 113 16.34 6.12 7.17
C VAL A 113 15.07 6.83 7.65
N PRO A 114 14.54 7.82 6.93
CA PRO A 114 13.31 8.49 7.35
C PRO A 114 12.13 7.52 7.28
N VAL A 115 11.01 7.91 7.87
CA VAL A 115 9.72 7.24 7.71
C VAL A 115 9.44 7.11 6.22
N ARG A 116 9.25 5.87 5.77
CA ARG A 116 9.19 5.54 4.35
C ARG A 116 8.28 4.35 4.09
N ARG A 117 7.62 4.39 2.93
CA ARG A 117 6.87 3.27 2.37
C ARG A 117 7.79 2.28 1.69
N VAL A 118 7.67 1.00 2.04
CA VAL A 118 8.48 -0.08 1.47
C VAL A 118 7.59 -1.25 1.08
N ASN A 119 7.87 -1.87 -0.07
CA ASN A 119 7.18 -3.10 -0.46
C ASN A 119 7.76 -4.29 0.32
N GLN A 120 6.86 -5.08 0.93
CA GLN A 120 7.17 -6.29 1.67
C GLN A 120 8.01 -7.32 0.90
N ALA A 121 7.97 -7.32 -0.44
CA ALA A 121 8.80 -8.20 -1.26
C ALA A 121 10.31 -7.90 -1.14
N TYR A 122 10.69 -6.66 -0.83
CA TYR A 122 12.09 -6.23 -0.77
C TYR A 122 12.65 -6.22 0.66
N VAL A 123 12.10 -7.08 1.51
CA VAL A 123 12.31 -7.08 2.95
C VAL A 123 12.57 -8.49 3.44
N ILE A 124 13.64 -8.65 4.23
CA ILE A 124 13.83 -9.82 5.09
C ILE A 124 13.33 -9.46 6.49
N ALA A 125 12.33 -10.20 6.96
CA ALA A 125 11.87 -10.11 8.35
C ALA A 125 12.84 -10.87 9.24
N THR A 126 13.38 -10.20 10.26
CA THR A 126 14.19 -10.86 11.27
C THR A 126 13.34 -11.33 12.44
N SER A 127 13.87 -12.27 13.21
CA SER A 127 13.28 -12.70 14.48
C SER A 127 13.20 -11.58 15.55
N THR A 128 14.08 -10.58 15.46
CA THR A 128 14.14 -9.48 16.44
C THR A 128 12.94 -8.54 16.33
N LYS A 129 12.36 -8.20 17.50
CA LYS A 129 11.20 -7.31 17.61
C LYS A 129 11.46 -6.23 18.65
N VAL A 130 11.01 -5.02 18.34
CA VAL A 130 10.98 -3.88 19.25
C VAL A 130 9.56 -3.73 19.77
N SER A 131 9.40 -3.64 21.09
CA SER A 131 8.10 -3.32 21.68
C SER A 131 7.75 -1.86 21.37
N LEU A 132 6.85 -1.66 20.40
CA LEU A 132 6.35 -0.33 20.07
C LEU A 132 5.43 0.18 21.19
N PRO A 133 5.55 1.46 21.62
CA PRO A 133 4.59 2.05 22.54
C PRO A 133 3.21 2.12 21.88
N SER A 134 2.16 1.80 22.66
CA SER A 134 0.77 1.81 22.19
C SER A 134 0.25 3.21 21.86
N SER A 135 0.94 4.25 22.32
CA SER A 135 0.61 5.66 22.10
C SER A 135 1.06 6.22 20.74
N LEU A 136 1.75 5.43 19.90
CA LEU A 136 2.24 5.89 18.60
C LEU A 136 1.07 6.29 17.69
N ASP A 137 0.94 7.58 17.42
CA ASP A 137 -0.04 8.10 16.45
C ASP A 137 0.47 7.88 15.02
N LEU A 138 -0.01 6.80 14.40
CA LEU A 138 0.30 6.44 13.02
C LEU A 138 -0.76 6.93 12.01
N ALA A 139 -1.86 7.51 12.48
CA ALA A 139 -3.00 7.87 11.63
C ALA A 139 -2.64 8.95 10.60
N LYS A 140 -1.68 9.83 10.94
CA LYS A 140 -1.17 10.89 10.07
C LYS A 140 -0.39 10.36 8.87
N PHE A 141 0.23 9.18 8.99
CA PHE A 141 1.10 8.61 7.95
C PHE A 141 0.33 7.71 7.01
N ASP A 142 -0.55 8.31 6.21
CA ASP A 142 -1.31 7.60 5.19
C ASP A 142 -0.58 7.58 3.82
N ASP A 143 -1.19 6.96 2.81
CA ASP A 143 -0.61 6.91 1.47
C ASP A 143 -0.53 8.29 0.79
N ALA A 144 -1.41 9.22 1.17
CA ALA A 144 -1.47 10.58 0.65
C ALA A 144 -0.30 11.42 1.16
N TYR A 145 0.08 11.25 2.42
CA TYR A 145 1.23 11.91 3.07
C TYR A 145 2.53 11.70 2.29
N PHE A 146 2.72 10.53 1.69
CA PHE A 146 3.92 10.18 0.91
C PHE A 146 3.78 10.40 -0.59
N THR A 147 2.71 11.04 -1.06
CA THR A 147 2.63 11.45 -2.46
C THR A 147 3.67 12.53 -2.73
N LYS A 148 4.27 12.47 -3.91
CA LYS A 148 5.15 13.53 -4.38
C LYS A 148 4.26 14.60 -5.00
N ASP A 149 4.54 15.86 -4.70
CA ASP A 149 3.94 16.97 -5.42
C ASP A 149 4.23 16.77 -6.90
N LYS A 150 3.17 16.74 -7.71
CA LYS A 150 3.32 16.67 -9.16
C LYS A 150 4.13 17.89 -9.56
N ALA A 151 5.31 17.67 -10.14
CA ALA A 151 6.04 18.77 -10.76
C ALA A 151 5.07 19.41 -11.76
N SER A 152 4.83 20.71 -11.66
CA SER A 152 4.19 21.46 -12.72
C SER A 152 4.94 21.09 -13.99
N SER A 153 4.24 20.53 -14.98
CA SER A 153 4.83 20.30 -16.30
C SER A 153 5.58 21.56 -16.69
N ARG A 154 6.89 21.47 -16.94
CA ARG A 154 7.68 22.63 -17.36
C ARG A 154 6.97 23.23 -18.57
N LYS A 155 6.41 24.42 -18.42
CA LYS A 155 5.96 25.25 -19.54
C LYS A 155 7.18 25.95 -20.15
N GLY A 156 8.20 25.16 -20.52
CA GLY A 156 9.40 25.70 -21.15
C GLY A 156 9.35 25.41 -22.64
N THR A 157 9.66 26.41 -23.46
CA THR A 157 9.99 26.23 -24.88
C THR A 157 11.28 25.41 -25.02
N GLU A 158 11.52 24.82 -26.20
CA GLU A 158 12.64 23.89 -26.45
C GLU A 158 14.03 24.41 -26.01
N GLY A 159 14.24 25.74 -26.00
CA GLY A 159 15.50 26.35 -25.55
C GLY A 159 15.81 26.16 -24.07
N GLU A 160 14.81 26.31 -23.19
CA GLU A 160 14.99 26.16 -21.72
C GLU A 160 15.18 24.69 -21.30
N PHE A 161 14.93 23.74 -22.21
CA PHE A 161 15.14 22.32 -21.97
C PHE A 161 16.61 21.89 -22.09
N PHE A 162 17.42 22.60 -22.88
CA PHE A 162 18.84 22.26 -23.14
C PHE A 162 19.84 23.02 -22.27
N ASP A 163 19.41 23.97 -21.44
CA ASP A 163 20.29 24.65 -20.49
C ASP A 163 20.79 23.68 -19.40
N LYS A 164 21.96 23.11 -19.69
CA LYS A 164 22.73 22.21 -18.80
C LYS A 164 23.18 22.87 -17.50
N GLU A 165 23.07 24.21 -17.39
CA GLU A 165 23.39 24.96 -16.17
C GLU A 165 22.28 24.89 -15.12
N SER A 166 21.06 24.51 -15.51
CA SER A 166 19.95 24.23 -14.59
C SER A 166 20.11 22.83 -13.95
N LYS A 167 21.20 22.62 -13.19
CA LYS A 167 21.26 21.48 -12.26
C LYS A 167 19.97 21.51 -11.43
N PRO A 168 19.18 20.41 -11.40
CA PRO A 168 17.93 20.41 -10.66
C PRO A 168 18.26 20.72 -9.20
N GLU A 169 17.84 21.89 -8.73
CA GLU A 169 18.01 22.29 -7.34
C GLU A 169 17.46 21.16 -6.47
N LYS A 170 18.28 20.73 -5.50
CA LYS A 170 17.86 19.71 -4.54
C LYS A 170 16.67 20.27 -3.80
N LYS A 171 15.46 19.84 -4.15
CA LYS A 171 14.21 20.21 -3.47
C LYS A 171 14.43 20.11 -1.96
N GLN A 172 14.32 21.24 -1.28
CA GLN A 172 14.40 21.29 0.17
C GLN A 172 13.25 20.43 0.75
N LEU A 173 13.57 19.65 1.78
CA LEU A 173 12.56 18.83 2.45
C LEU A 173 11.61 19.77 3.22
N PRO A 174 10.29 19.57 3.13
CA PRO A 174 9.34 20.37 3.89
C PRO A 174 9.60 20.21 5.39
N ALA A 175 9.59 21.33 6.13
CA ALA A 175 9.92 21.39 7.55
C ALA A 175 8.98 20.50 8.39
N ASP A 176 7.71 20.39 7.99
CA ASP A 176 6.69 19.60 8.67
C ASP A 176 7.07 18.12 8.76
N ARG A 177 7.56 17.54 7.65
CA ARG A 177 7.99 16.14 7.61
C ARG A 177 9.19 15.88 8.54
N ALA A 178 10.05 16.88 8.73
CA ALA A 178 11.18 16.77 9.64
C ALA A 178 10.73 16.85 11.12
N ALA A 179 9.69 17.65 11.43
CA ALA A 179 9.10 17.69 12.76
C ALA A 179 8.40 16.38 13.11
N ASP A 180 7.59 15.84 12.19
CA ASP A 180 6.89 14.56 12.34
C ASP A 180 7.87 13.40 12.57
N GLN A 181 8.98 13.40 11.83
CA GLN A 181 10.05 12.42 12.00
C GLN A 181 10.65 12.47 13.42
N LYS A 182 10.96 13.67 13.92
CA LYS A 182 11.56 13.85 15.25
C LYS A 182 10.62 13.39 16.35
N ALA A 183 9.32 13.65 16.22
CA ALA A 183 8.30 13.21 17.17
C ALA A 183 8.24 11.68 17.25
N LEU A 184 8.14 11.00 16.11
CA LEU A 184 8.14 9.53 16.06
C LEU A 184 9.45 8.92 16.59
N ASP A 185 10.59 9.46 16.17
CA ASP A 185 11.90 8.90 16.52
C ASP A 185 12.15 8.98 18.02
N LYS A 186 11.66 10.03 18.71
CA LYS A 186 11.82 10.17 20.17
C LYS A 186 11.29 8.94 20.91
N GLU A 187 10.10 8.46 20.52
CA GLU A 187 9.45 7.32 21.16
C GLU A 187 10.13 5.99 20.79
N ILE A 188 10.48 5.82 19.51
CA ILE A 188 11.08 4.57 19.02
C ILE A 188 12.51 4.42 19.55
N VAL A 189 13.28 5.49 19.62
CA VAL A 189 14.63 5.47 20.21
C VAL A 189 14.55 5.09 21.69
N ALA A 190 13.56 5.58 22.42
CA ALA A 190 13.36 5.18 23.82
C ALA A 190 13.09 3.66 23.93
N ALA A 191 12.28 3.10 23.02
CA ALA A 191 12.05 1.64 22.98
C ALA A 191 13.30 0.85 22.58
N VAL A 192 14.06 1.31 21.59
CA VAL A 192 15.29 0.67 21.11
C VAL A 192 16.39 0.66 22.18
N LYS A 193 16.46 1.70 23.01
CA LYS A 193 17.45 1.77 24.10
C LYS A 193 17.20 0.76 25.23
N LYS A 194 15.98 0.23 25.36
CA LYS A 194 15.66 -0.79 26.36
C LYS A 194 16.34 -2.12 26.07
N THR A 195 16.58 -2.44 24.80
CA THR A 195 17.29 -3.65 24.41
C THR A 195 18.77 -3.35 24.22
N PRO A 196 19.66 -4.09 24.91
CA PRO A 196 21.09 -3.83 24.83
C PRO A 196 21.60 -4.04 23.39
N VAL A 197 22.54 -3.19 22.96
CA VAL A 197 23.23 -3.25 21.65
C VAL A 197 22.33 -3.01 20.42
N LEU A 198 21.00 -2.94 20.56
CA LEU A 198 20.09 -2.84 19.42
C LEU A 198 20.30 -1.55 18.60
N ALA A 199 20.61 -0.43 19.25
CA ALA A 199 20.94 0.83 18.55
C ALA A 199 22.16 0.66 17.62
N LYS A 200 23.21 -0.03 18.08
CA LYS A 200 24.41 -0.30 17.26
C LYS A 200 24.07 -1.26 16.11
N TYR A 201 23.23 -2.25 16.37
CA TYR A 201 22.76 -3.20 15.36
C TYR A 201 21.97 -2.51 14.23
N LEU A 202 21.08 -1.57 14.56
CA LEU A 202 20.31 -0.78 13.58
C LEU A 202 21.19 0.19 12.77
N ALA A 203 22.24 0.74 13.37
CA ALA A 203 23.19 1.63 12.69
C ALA A 203 24.06 0.86 11.66
N ALA A 204 24.46 -0.37 12.00
CA ALA A 204 25.26 -1.22 11.13
C ALA A 204 24.50 -1.62 9.86
N SER A 205 25.21 -1.70 8.73
CA SER A 205 24.67 -2.23 7.48
C SER A 205 24.74 -3.76 7.48
N PHE A 206 23.74 -4.40 6.88
CA PHE A 206 23.78 -5.80 6.50
C PHE A 206 24.43 -5.95 5.13
N GLY A 207 25.26 -6.99 5.01
CA GLY A 207 25.89 -7.46 3.78
C GLY A 207 26.36 -8.89 4.02
N LEU A 208 26.48 -9.67 2.95
CA LEU A 208 27.03 -11.02 3.00
C LEU A 208 28.53 -10.95 2.68
N SER A 209 29.32 -11.69 3.44
CA SER A 209 30.75 -11.85 3.19
C SER A 209 31.00 -13.09 2.34
N LYS A 210 32.23 -13.24 1.83
CA LYS A 210 32.63 -14.46 1.12
C LYS A 210 32.51 -15.66 2.07
N GLY A 211 31.75 -16.67 1.67
CA GLY A 211 31.47 -17.86 2.48
C GLY A 211 30.12 -17.84 3.21
N ASP A 212 29.41 -16.70 3.21
CA ASP A 212 28.06 -16.65 3.76
C ASP A 212 27.02 -17.13 2.74
N PHE A 213 26.27 -18.18 3.09
CA PHE A 213 25.25 -18.78 2.24
C PHE A 213 23.84 -18.41 2.74
N PRO A 214 23.11 -17.49 2.06
CA PRO A 214 21.88 -16.92 2.59
C PRO A 214 20.73 -17.93 2.77
N HIS A 215 20.77 -19.05 2.06
CA HIS A 215 19.79 -20.13 2.20
C HIS A 215 19.97 -20.96 3.48
N LEU A 216 21.14 -20.85 4.14
CA LEU A 216 21.43 -21.49 5.44
C LEU A 216 21.23 -20.54 6.62
N LEU A 217 21.24 -19.23 6.37
CA LEU A 217 21.11 -18.22 7.41
C LEU A 217 19.66 -18.09 7.90
N LYS A 218 19.50 -18.02 9.22
CA LYS A 218 18.24 -17.69 9.88
C LYS A 218 18.29 -16.24 10.32
N PHE A 219 17.32 -15.46 9.86
CA PHE A 219 17.20 -14.02 10.11
C PHE A 219 16.22 -13.75 11.24
#